data_AF-A0A0F9C9T7-F1
#
_entry.id   AF-A0A0F9C9T7-F1
#
_cell.length_a   1.000
_cell.length_b   1.000
_cell.length_c   1.000
_cell.angle_alpha   90.00
_cell.angle_beta   90.00
_cell.angle_gamma   90.00
#
_symmetry.space_group_name_H-M   'P 1'
#
loop_
_entity.id
_entity.type
_entity.pdbx_description
1 polymer ?
#
loop_
_entity_poly.entity_id
_entity_poly.type
_entity_poly.pdbx_seq_one_letter_code
_entity_poly.pdbx_strand_id
1 'polypeptide(L)'
;MKEFRWTERKIQGKLISQYWSSSILLMPNYTPWQWFECDLFRVTKSLYFYEYEIKLTVSDFKADARKICSTSFWDENGHWQRGPNRHKHDLLRERSEKGPKRFYYVVP
;
A
#
# COMPACT_ATOMS: atom_id res chain seq x y z
N MET A 1 -23.54 -23.31 12.83
CA MET A 1 -22.71 -22.12 13.12
C MET A 1 -22.05 -21.67 11.82
N LYS A 2 -22.18 -20.42 11.39
CA LYS A 2 -21.43 -19.93 10.22
C LYS A 2 -19.96 -19.75 10.64
N GLU A 3 -19.07 -20.47 9.99
CA GLU A 3 -17.62 -20.33 10.17
C GLU A 3 -17.22 -18.87 9.87
N PHE A 4 -16.58 -18.22 10.84
CA PHE A 4 -16.19 -16.82 10.69
C PHE A 4 -14.93 -16.75 9.81
N ARG A 5 -15.14 -16.56 8.51
CA ARG A 5 -14.04 -16.39 7.55
C ARG A 5 -13.67 -14.92 7.40
N TRP A 6 -12.41 -14.59 7.72
CA TRP A 6 -11.81 -13.30 7.41
C TRP A 6 -11.67 -13.12 5.90
N THR A 7 -11.98 -11.91 5.44
CA THR A 7 -11.72 -11.48 4.06
C THR A 7 -11.02 -10.13 4.14
N GLU A 8 -10.29 -9.78 3.10
CA GLU A 8 -9.61 -8.50 2.98
C GLU A 8 -10.59 -7.33 3.21
N ARG A 9 -11.74 -7.36 2.53
CA ARG A 9 -12.80 -6.35 2.70
C ARG A 9 -13.29 -6.20 4.14
N LYS A 10 -13.39 -7.29 4.91
CA LYS A 10 -13.78 -7.23 6.32
C LYS A 10 -12.68 -6.60 7.17
N ILE A 11 -11.42 -6.95 6.90
CA ILE A 11 -10.25 -6.38 7.58
C ILE A 11 -10.13 -4.88 7.26
N GLN A 12 -10.23 -4.50 5.98
CA GLN A 12 -10.32 -3.10 5.53
C GLN A 12 -11.41 -2.35 6.29
N GLY A 13 -12.63 -2.90 6.35
CA GLY A 13 -13.75 -2.28 7.07
C GLY A 13 -13.46 -2.07 8.57
N LYS A 14 -12.79 -3.03 9.22
CA LYS A 14 -12.35 -2.90 10.62
C LYS A 14 -11.27 -1.83 10.79
N LEU A 15 -10.26 -1.80 9.94
CA LEU A 15 -9.20 -0.79 9.97
C LEU A 15 -9.76 0.62 9.70
N ILE A 16 -10.67 0.75 8.72
CA ILE A 16 -11.35 2.01 8.42
C ILE A 16 -12.13 2.48 9.66
N SER A 17 -12.95 1.61 10.25
CA SER A 17 -13.71 1.94 11.46
C SER A 17 -12.80 2.34 12.63
N GLN A 18 -11.70 1.62 12.83
CA GLN A 18 -10.73 1.89 13.89
C GLN A 18 -10.03 3.24 13.71
N TYR A 19 -9.66 3.60 12.48
CA TYR A 19 -8.86 4.79 12.21
C TYR A 19 -9.64 6.00 11.71
N TRP A 20 -10.96 5.86 11.50
CA TRP A 20 -11.85 6.88 10.92
C TRP A 20 -11.63 8.27 11.53
N SER A 21 -11.76 8.38 12.86
CA SER A 21 -11.68 9.67 13.58
C SER A 21 -10.29 10.32 13.58
N SER A 22 -9.25 9.54 13.31
CA SER A 22 -7.84 9.96 13.35
C SER A 22 -7.23 10.19 11.97
N SER A 23 -8.03 10.03 10.92
CA SER A 23 -7.58 10.11 9.52
C SER A 23 -8.31 11.22 8.79
N ILE A 24 -7.62 11.86 7.85
CA ILE A 24 -8.25 12.75 6.86
C ILE A 24 -8.77 11.92 5.70
N LEU A 25 -8.02 10.87 5.33
CA LEU A 25 -8.33 10.02 4.19
C LEU A 25 -8.04 8.56 4.52
N LEU A 26 -8.96 7.70 4.12
CA LEU A 26 -8.85 6.25 4.16
C LEU A 26 -9.41 5.71 2.85
N MET A 27 -8.57 5.12 2.01
CA MET A 27 -8.95 4.61 0.69
C MET A 27 -8.50 3.16 0.53
N PRO A 28 -9.43 2.19 0.47
CA PRO A 28 -9.07 0.82 0.11
C PRO A 28 -8.70 0.75 -1.38
N ASN A 29 -7.81 -0.18 -1.73
CA ASN A 29 -7.42 -0.51 -3.12
C ASN A 29 -7.03 0.74 -3.94
N TYR A 30 -6.12 1.53 -3.40
CA TYR A 30 -5.69 2.79 -4.01
C TYR A 30 -4.22 2.73 -4.39
N THR A 31 -3.90 3.25 -5.58
CA THR A 31 -2.53 3.35 -6.09
C THR A 31 -2.11 4.81 -6.12
N PRO A 32 -1.28 5.27 -5.17
CA PRO A 32 -0.72 6.61 -5.21
C PRO A 32 0.17 6.80 -6.44
N TRP A 33 0.29 8.04 -6.91
CA TRP A 33 1.13 8.37 -8.06
C TRP A 33 2.58 7.93 -7.81
N GLN A 34 3.13 7.12 -8.72
CA GLN A 34 4.48 6.55 -8.65
C GLN A 34 4.73 5.69 -7.39
N TRP A 35 3.69 5.08 -6.83
CA TRP A 35 3.78 4.10 -5.77
C TRP A 35 3.04 2.81 -6.13
N PHE A 36 3.13 1.80 -5.26
CA PHE A 36 2.44 0.53 -5.41
C PHE A 36 0.97 0.66 -5.00
N GLU A 37 0.12 -0.19 -5.57
CA GLU A 37 -1.24 -0.38 -5.07
C GLU A 37 -1.21 -0.78 -3.59
N CYS A 38 -2.03 -0.09 -2.80
CA CYS A 38 -2.20 -0.28 -1.37
C CYS A 38 -3.54 -0.95 -1.10
N ASP A 39 -3.56 -2.04 -0.31
CA ASP A 39 -4.82 -2.66 0.12
C ASP A 39 -5.63 -1.67 0.99
N LEU A 40 -4.96 -0.88 1.84
CA LEU A 40 -5.55 0.30 2.47
C LEU A 40 -4.53 1.45 2.59
N PHE A 41 -4.82 2.54 1.88
CA PHE A 41 -4.11 3.81 1.95
C PHE A 41 -4.73 4.71 3.03
N ARG A 42 -3.90 5.25 3.92
CA ARG A 42 -4.34 6.15 5.00
C ARG A 42 -3.51 7.43 5.02
N VAL A 43 -4.19 8.57 5.14
CA VAL A 43 -3.57 9.86 5.48
C VAL A 43 -4.07 10.31 6.84
N THR A 44 -3.14 10.48 7.77
CA THR A 44 -3.44 10.97 9.13
C THR A 44 -3.77 12.47 9.13
N LYS A 45 -4.33 12.97 10.24
CA LYS A 45 -4.53 14.42 10.44
C LYS A 45 -3.25 15.25 10.39
N SER A 46 -2.11 14.63 10.68
CA SER A 46 -0.78 15.23 10.55
C SER A 46 -0.16 15.03 9.14
N LEU A 47 -0.99 14.69 8.14
CA LEU A 47 -0.62 14.53 6.72
C LEU A 47 0.39 13.42 6.42
N TYR A 48 0.61 12.50 7.36
CA TYR A 48 1.43 11.33 7.10
C TYR A 48 0.67 10.24 6.33
N PHE A 49 1.31 9.70 5.28
CA PHE A 49 0.90 8.52 4.52
C PHE A 49 1.28 7.24 5.27
N TYR A 50 0.29 6.40 5.53
CA TYR A 50 0.39 5.06 6.10
C TYR A 50 -0.21 4.05 5.12
N GLU A 51 0.45 2.90 5.00
CA GLU A 51 0.03 1.80 4.14
C GLU A 51 -0.21 0.55 4.96
N TYR A 52 -1.35 -0.09 4.74
CA TYR A 52 -1.66 -1.40 5.32
C TYR A 52 -1.84 -2.39 4.18
N GLU A 53 -1.01 -3.42 4.18
CA GLU A 53 -1.04 -4.53 3.24
C GLU A 53 -1.60 -5.76 3.96
N ILE A 54 -2.76 -6.25 3.52
CA ILE A 54 -3.51 -7.30 4.17
C ILE A 54 -3.18 -8.64 3.51
N LYS A 55 -2.76 -9.63 4.31
CA LYS A 55 -2.41 -10.97 3.83
C LYS A 55 -3.22 -12.01 4.57
N LEU A 56 -4.08 -12.72 3.84
CA LEU A 56 -4.91 -13.78 4.40
C LEU A 56 -4.15 -15.11 4.53
N THR A 57 -3.09 -15.29 3.74
CA THR A 57 -2.26 -16.51 3.77
C THR A 57 -0.77 -16.17 3.78
N VAL A 58 0.04 -17.13 4.25
CA VAL A 58 1.51 -17.05 4.17
C VAL A 58 1.99 -16.99 2.72
N SER A 59 1.27 -17.64 1.80
CA SER A 59 1.59 -17.60 0.37
C SER A 59 1.45 -16.19 -0.19
N ASP A 60 0.38 -15.48 0.15
CA ASP A 60 0.16 -14.08 -0.26
C ASP A 60 1.28 -13.19 0.28
N PHE A 61 1.69 -13.39 1.54
CA PHE A 61 2.79 -12.66 2.15
C PHE A 61 4.11 -12.85 1.37
N LYS A 62 4.44 -14.09 1.01
CA LYS A 62 5.66 -14.40 0.23
C LYS A 62 5.62 -13.90 -1.21
N ALA A 63 4.43 -13.81 -1.80
CA ALA A 63 4.25 -13.26 -3.14
C ALA A 63 4.46 -11.74 -3.12
N ASP A 64 3.90 -11.07 -2.11
CA ASP A 64 4.00 -9.62 -1.96
C ASP A 64 5.43 -9.11 -1.75
N ALA A 65 6.25 -9.86 -1.01
CA ALA A 65 7.66 -9.55 -0.83
C ALA A 65 8.44 -9.40 -2.15
N ARG A 66 7.92 -9.96 -3.26
CA ARG A 66 8.55 -9.93 -4.58
C ARG A 66 7.98 -8.86 -5.52
N LYS A 67 7.06 -7.99 -5.08
CA LYS A 67 6.48 -6.94 -5.93
C LYS A 67 7.55 -5.98 -6.47
N ILE A 68 7.47 -5.71 -7.77
CA ILE A 68 8.34 -4.80 -8.54
C ILE A 68 7.47 -3.68 -9.14
N CYS A 69 7.93 -2.44 -9.04
CA CYS A 69 7.33 -1.31 -9.75
C CYS A 69 8.33 -0.82 -10.81
N SER A 70 7.85 -0.62 -12.03
CA SER A 70 8.55 0.18 -13.02
C SER A 70 7.97 1.59 -13.00
N THR A 71 8.79 2.59 -12.64
CA THR A 71 8.39 3.99 -12.76
C THR A 71 8.56 4.45 -14.20
N SER A 72 7.46 4.70 -14.89
CA SER A 72 7.51 5.40 -16.18
C SER A 72 7.41 6.91 -15.97
N PHE A 73 8.15 7.68 -16.76
CA PHE A 73 8.15 9.14 -16.70
C PHE A 73 8.25 9.72 -18.11
N TRP A 74 7.80 10.97 -18.26
CA TRP A 74 8.02 11.74 -19.47
C TRP A 74 9.38 12.44 -19.36
N ASP A 75 10.20 12.39 -20.40
CA ASP A 75 11.41 13.18 -20.47
C ASP A 75 11.12 14.64 -20.90
N GLU A 76 12.17 15.48 -20.87
CA GLU A 76 12.09 16.90 -21.27
C GLU A 76 11.69 17.11 -22.73
N ASN A 77 11.82 16.08 -23.57
CA ASN A 77 11.44 16.09 -24.98
C ASN A 77 10.03 15.51 -25.20
N GLY A 78 9.31 15.18 -24.12
CA GLY A 78 7.97 14.61 -24.18
C GLY A 78 7.94 13.16 -24.64
N HIS A 79 9.01 12.39 -24.48
CA HIS A 79 8.99 10.95 -24.73
C HIS A 79 8.70 10.15 -23.45
N TRP A 80 7.90 9.10 -23.59
CA TRP A 80 7.70 8.12 -22.52
C TRP A 80 8.95 7.28 -22.30
N GLN A 81 9.55 7.42 -21.14
CA GLN A 81 10.69 6.63 -20.71
C GLN A 81 10.28 5.63 -19.63
N ARG A 82 10.78 4.39 -19.75
CA ARG A 82 10.62 3.37 -18.71
C ARG A 82 11.81 3.42 -17.78
N GLY A 83 11.57 3.84 -16.54
CA GLY A 83 12.58 3.80 -15.49
C GLY A 83 12.92 2.39 -15.02
N PRO A 84 13.98 2.24 -14.20
CA PRO A 84 14.42 0.95 -13.72
C PRO A 84 13.36 0.28 -12.85
N ASN A 85 13.30 -1.05 -12.93
CA ASN A 85 12.50 -1.86 -12.02
C ASN A 85 13.03 -1.72 -10.59
N ARG A 86 12.15 -1.38 -9.65
CA ARG A 86 12.47 -1.26 -8.21
C ARG A 86 11.60 -2.21 -7.41
N HIS A 87 12.17 -2.90 -6.44
CA HIS A 87 11.39 -3.70 -5.50
C HIS A 87 10.76 -2.82 -4.42
N LYS A 88 9.51 -3.12 -4.05
CA LYS A 88 8.77 -2.37 -3.01
C LYS A 88 9.56 -2.28 -1.70
N HIS A 89 10.12 -3.40 -1.26
CA HIS A 89 10.84 -3.50 0.01
C HIS A 89 12.16 -2.73 0.01
N ASP A 90 12.81 -2.58 -1.13
CA ASP A 90 14.00 -1.73 -1.24
C ASP A 90 13.59 -0.26 -1.09
N LEU A 91 12.52 0.19 -1.76
CA LEU A 91 12.01 1.55 -1.60
C LEU A 91 11.51 1.85 -0.18
N LEU A 92 10.90 0.87 0.49
CA LEU A 92 10.51 0.98 1.90
C LEU A 92 11.74 1.10 2.82
N ARG A 93 12.79 0.29 2.57
CA ARG A 93 14.04 0.34 3.33
C ARG A 93 14.76 1.67 3.14
N GLU A 94 14.79 2.18 1.92
CA GLU A 94 15.36 3.48 1.56
C GLU A 94 14.52 4.68 2.05
N ARG A 95 13.33 4.42 2.61
CA ARG A 95 12.36 5.45 3.03
C ARG A 95 12.04 6.43 1.91
N SER A 96 11.76 5.89 0.72
CA SER A 96 11.39 6.68 -0.45
C SER A 96 10.35 7.75 -0.11
N GLU A 97 10.56 8.97 -0.58
CA GLU A 97 9.64 10.09 -0.34
C GLU A 97 8.26 9.87 -0.95
N LYS A 98 8.19 9.02 -1.99
CA LYS A 98 6.96 8.64 -2.68
C LYS A 98 6.16 7.57 -1.92
N GLY A 99 6.80 6.93 -0.95
CA GLY A 99 6.24 5.83 -0.18
C GLY A 99 5.64 6.24 1.16
N PRO A 100 5.07 5.26 1.88
CA PRO A 100 4.48 5.52 3.18
C PRO A 100 5.54 5.86 4.21
N LYS A 101 5.16 6.69 5.18
CA LYS A 101 5.94 6.90 6.40
C LYS A 101 5.90 5.68 7.31
N ARG A 102 4.82 4.88 7.24
CA ARG A 102 4.73 3.57 7.89
C ARG A 102 4.02 2.56 7.01
N PHE A 103 4.62 1.38 6.91
CA PHE A 103 4.08 0.23 6.19
C PHE A 103 3.79 -0.89 7.19
N TYR A 104 2.60 -1.49 7.08
CA TYR A 104 2.16 -2.57 7.96
C TYR A 104 1.73 -3.78 7.15
N TYR A 105 2.20 -4.95 7.55
CA TYR A 105 1.51 -6.20 7.22
C TYR A 105 0.39 -6.43 8.23
N VAL A 106 -0.81 -6.67 7.72
CA VAL A 106 -1.99 -7.01 8.53
C VAL A 106 -2.39 -8.45 8.22
N VAL A 107 -2.36 -9.28 9.25
CA VAL A 107 -2.78 -10.68 9.21
C VAL A 107 -3.95 -10.88 10.18
N PRO A 108 -4.91 -11.78 9.89
CA PRO A 108 -6.07 -12.01 10.74
C PRO A 108 -5.77 -12.69 12.08
#